data_AF-X0YNC4-F1
#
_entry.id   AF-X0YNC4-F1
#
_cell.length_a   1.000
_cell.length_b   1.000
_cell.length_c   1.000
_cell.angle_alpha   90.00
_cell.angle_beta   90.00
_cell.angle_gamma   90.00
#
_symmetry.space_group_name_H-M   'P 1'
#
loop_
_entity.id
_entity.type
_entity.pdbx_description
1 polymer ?
#
loop_
_entity_poly.entity_id
_entity_poly.type
_entity_poly.pdbx_seq_one_letter_code
_entity_poly.pdbx_strand_id
1 'polypeptide(L)' 'MIAAIVPVKALPSSKSRLRRDFDTLFVEQLATAMLRDVLGALVRVSALGRVVVVTPDADVAEVARSAGAEA' A
#
# COMPACT_ATOMS: atom_id res chain seq x y z
N MET A 1 -20.28 7.42 -8.27
CA MET A 1 -19.48 6.81 -7.19
C MET A 1 -18.02 6.86 -7.61
N ILE A 2 -17.14 7.47 -6.82
CA ILE A 2 -15.70 7.59 -7.13
C ILE A 2 -14.96 6.46 -6.41
N ALA A 3 -13.99 5.84 -7.07
CA ALA A 3 -13.12 4.83 -6.48
C ALA A 3 -11.65 5.26 -6.63
N ALA A 4 -10.86 5.03 -5.58
CA ALA A 4 -9.40 5.16 -5.64
C ALA A 4 -8.76 3.78 -5.85
N ILE A 5 -7.92 3.65 -6.87
CA ILE A 5 -7.17 2.42 -7.17
C ILE A 5 -5.70 2.66 -6.83
N VAL A 6 -5.14 1.85 -5.92
CA VAL A 6 -3.77 1.97 -5.44
C VAL A 6 -2.98 0.74 -5.90
N PRO A 7 -2.25 0.81 -7.03
CA PRO A 7 -1.43 -0.30 -7.48
C PRO A 7 -0.19 -0.43 -6.60
N VAL A 8 0.02 -1.62 -6.02
CA VAL A 8 1.19 -1.91 -5.18
C VAL A 8 1.87 -3.17 -5.69
N LYS A 9 3.11 -3.03 -6.16
CA LYS A 9 3.95 -4.17 -6.55
C LYS A 9 4.40 -4.95 -5.31
N ALA A 10 4.79 -6.21 -5.51
CA ALA A 10 5.34 -7.03 -4.43
C ALA A 10 6.52 -6.32 -3.74
N LEU A 11 6.45 -6.26 -2.41
CA LEU A 11 7.42 -5.55 -1.57
C LEU A 11 8.86 -6.03 -1.81
N PRO A 12 9.14 -7.35 -1.97
CA PRO A 12 10.47 -7.88 -2.26
C PRO A 12 11.06 -7.41 -3.60
N SER A 13 10.26 -6.82 -4.50
CA SER A 13 10.71 -6.30 -5.79
C SER A 13 10.70 -4.76 -5.88
N SER A 14 10.32 -4.07 -4.80
CA SER A 14 10.00 -2.64 -4.85
C SER A 14 11.18 -1.73 -4.49
N LYS A 15 11.09 -0.45 -4.90
CA LYS A 15 11.95 0.66 -4.44
C LYS A 15 13.47 0.41 -4.58
N SER A 16 13.90 -0.14 -5.71
CA SER A 16 15.32 -0.46 -6.01
C SER A 16 16.31 0.69 -5.80
N ARG A 17 15.86 1.94 -5.94
CA ARG A 17 16.69 3.13 -5.64
C ARG A 17 17.04 3.26 -4.17
N LEU A 18 16.11 2.93 -3.26
CA LEU A 18 16.35 2.98 -1.81
C LEU A 18 17.22 1.82 -1.32
N ARG A 19 17.17 0.67 -2.00
CA ARG A 19 18.01 -0.49 -1.67
C ARG A 19 19.51 -0.28 -1.93
N ARG A 20 19.90 0.83 -2.54
CA ARG A 20 21.33 1.20 -2.66
C ARG A 20 21.91 1.64 -1.32
N ASP A 21 21.06 2.22 -0.47
CA ASP A 21 21.47 2.91 0.75
C ASP A 21 20.91 2.22 2.02
N PHE A 22 19.92 1.34 1.87
CA PHE A 22 19.23 0.67 2.97
C PHE A 22 19.05 -0.82 2.73
N ASP A 23 18.98 -1.60 3.82
CA ASP A 23 18.70 -3.04 3.75
C ASP A 23 17.26 -3.34 3.29
N THR A 24 17.05 -4.56 2.81
CA THR A 24 15.76 -5.00 2.26
C THR A 24 14.63 -4.91 3.30
N LEU A 25 14.89 -5.32 4.54
CA LEU A 25 13.87 -5.36 5.59
C LEU A 25 13.38 -3.94 5.92
N PHE A 26 14.30 -2.99 6.04
CA PHE A 26 13.97 -1.58 6.26
C PHE A 26 13.15 -1.01 5.10
N VAL A 27 13.54 -1.29 3.85
CA VAL A 27 12.80 -0.80 2.68
C VAL A 27 11.38 -1.38 2.61
N GLU A 28 11.20 -2.64 2.99
CA GLU A 28 9.88 -3.29 3.05
C GLU A 28 9.01 -2.72 4.17
N GLN A 29 9.57 -2.52 5.37
CA GLN A 29 8.87 -1.88 6.48
C GLN A 29 8.45 -0.44 6.14
N LEU A 30 9.36 0.33 5.54
CA LEU A 30 9.09 1.70 5.08
C LEU A 30 7.98 1.71 4.03
N ALA A 31 8.04 0.80 3.05
CA ALA A 31 7.03 0.68 2.02
C ALA A 31 5.63 0.39 2.60
N THR A 32 5.56 -0.51 3.58
CA THR A 32 4.32 -0.85 4.29
C THR A 32 3.80 0.33 5.12
N ALA A 33 4.68 1.05 5.82
CA ALA A 33 4.29 2.24 6.58
C ALA A 33 3.70 3.33 5.66
N MET A 34 4.36 3.62 4.55
CA MET A 34 3.86 4.57 3.55
C MET A 34 2.49 4.15 2.98
N LEU A 35 2.29 2.86 2.73
CA LEU A 35 1.00 2.36 2.26
C LEU A 35 -0.10 2.60 3.30
N ARG A 36 0.16 2.32 4.57
CA ARG A 36 -0.80 2.59 5.65
C ARG A 36 -1.18 4.06 5.74
N ASP A 37 -0.22 4.96 5.59
CA ASP A 37 -0.48 6.41 5.61
C ASP A 37 -1.39 6.83 4.44
N VAL A 38 -1.09 6.34 3.22
CA VAL A 38 -1.91 6.61 2.03
C VAL A 38 -3.31 6.07 2.19
N LEU A 39 -3.47 4.81 2.60
CA LEU A 39 -4.79 4.20 2.78
C LEU A 39 -5.58 4.90 3.89
N GLY A 40 -4.94 5.21 5.02
CA GLY A 40 -5.54 5.94 6.12
C GLY A 40 -6.05 7.33 5.71
N ALA A 41 -5.38 8.00 4.77
CA ALA A 41 -5.88 9.24 4.18
C ALA A 41 -7.07 8.99 3.24
N LEU A 42 -6.98 8.00 2.34
CA LEU A 42 -8.02 7.72 1.34
C LEU A 42 -9.34 7.26 1.96
N VAL A 43 -9.32 6.37 2.95
CA VAL A 43 -10.55 5.84 3.56
C VAL A 43 -11.33 6.88 4.36
N ARG A 44 -10.71 8.03 4.69
CA ARG A 44 -11.38 9.16 5.36
C ARG A 44 -12.07 10.12 4.40
N VAL A 45 -11.88 9.96 3.08
CA VAL A 45 -12.47 10.85 2.08
C VAL A 45 -13.91 10.41 1.77
N SER A 46 -14.89 11.18 2.25
CA SER A 46 -16.32 10.87 2.07
C SER A 46 -16.80 10.83 0.60
N ALA A 47 -16.09 11.48 -0.31
CA ALA A 47 -16.40 11.44 -1.74
C ALA A 47 -15.97 10.11 -2.42
N LEU A 48 -15.06 9.35 -1.81
CA LEU A 48 -14.65 8.04 -2.28
C LEU A 48 -15.60 6.99 -1.73
N GLY A 49 -16.33 6.32 -2.62
CA GLY A 49 -17.19 5.20 -2.23
C GLY A 49 -16.40 3.92 -2.01
N ARG A 50 -15.20 3.79 -2.60
CA ARG A 50 -14.35 2.61 -2.53
C ARG A 50 -12.86 2.98 -2.60
N VAL A 51 -12.04 2.22 -1.89
CA VAL A 51 -10.57 2.24 -1.98
C VAL A 51 -10.13 0.80 -2.24
N VAL A 52 -9.44 0.57 -3.35
CA VAL A 52 -9.02 -0.77 -3.79
C VAL A 52 -7.51 -0.78 -4.01
N VAL A 53 -6.82 -1.71 -3.37
CA VAL A 53 -5.40 -2.00 -3.58
C VAL A 53 -5.28 -3.14 -4.59
N VAL A 54 -4.53 -2.92 -5.66
CA VAL A 54 -4.27 -3.98 -6.65
C VAL A 54 -2.84 -4.46 -6.45
N THR A 55 -2.68 -5.70 -6.00
CA THR A 55 -1.37 -6.26 -5.65
C THR A 55 -1.31 -7.77 -5.86
N PRO A 56 -0.16 -8.31 -6.29
CA PRO A 56 0.10 -9.76 -6.26
C PRO A 56 0.63 -10.25 -4.91
N ASP A 57 0.81 -9.36 -3.93
CA ASP A 57 1.49 -9.65 -2.66
C ASP A 57 0.46 -9.81 -1.53
N ALA A 58 0.44 -10.99 -0.92
CA ALA A 58 -0.55 -11.34 0.11
C ALA A 58 -0.44 -10.48 1.37
N ASP A 59 0.78 -10.09 1.76
CA ASP A 59 1.01 -9.26 2.94
C ASP A 59 0.51 -7.83 2.70
N VAL A 60 0.72 -7.32 1.48
CA VAL A 60 0.16 -6.03 1.04
C VAL A 60 -1.37 -6.06 1.04
N ALA A 61 -1.96 -7.15 0.55
CA ALA A 61 -3.41 -7.32 0.53
C ALA A 61 -3.99 -7.33 1.96
N GLU A 62 -3.29 -7.94 2.91
CA GLU A 62 -3.71 -7.93 4.32
C GLU A 62 -3.58 -6.54 4.95
N VAL A 63 -2.49 -5.81 4.65
CA VAL A 63 -2.34 -4.42 5.08
C VAL A 63 -3.50 -3.56 4.54
N ALA A 64 -3.89 -3.75 3.29
CA ALA A 64 -5.02 -3.05 2.69
C ALA A 64 -6.33 -3.29 3.42
N ARG A 65 -6.68 -4.58 3.64
CA ARG A 65 -7.88 -4.97 4.38
C ARG A 65 -7.89 -4.42 5.80
N SER A 66 -6.76 -4.49 6.51
CA SER A 66 -6.62 -3.96 7.87
C SER A 66 -6.84 -2.44 7.95
N ALA A 67 -6.59 -1.71 6.86
CA ALA A 67 -6.79 -0.27 6.76
C ALA A 67 -8.20 0.13 6.32
N GLY A 68 -9.09 -0.83 6.05
CA GLY A 68 -10.45 -0.59 5.55
C GLY A 68 -10.55 -0.44 4.03
N ALA A 69 -9.52 -0.85 3.29
CA ALA A 69 -9.53 -0.93 1.83
C ALA A 69 -9.81 -2.36 1.34
N GLU A 70 -10.21 -2.49 0.09
CA GLU A 70 -10.35 -3.78 -0.61
C GLU A 70 -9.00 -4.19 -1.23
N ALA A 71 -8.76 -5.50 -1.43
CA ALA A 71 -7.56 -6.03 -2.09
C ALA A 71 -7.80 -7.40 -2.74
#